data_AF-A0A380TZZ3-F1
#
_entry.id   AF-A0A380TZZ3-F1
#
_cell.length_a   1.000
_cell.length_b   1.000
_cell.length_c   1.000
_cell.angle_alpha   90.00
_cell.angle_beta   90.00
_cell.angle_gamma   90.00
#
_symmetry.space_group_name_H-M   'P 1'
#
loop_
_entity.id
_entity.type
_entity.pdbx_description
1 polymer ?
#
loop_
_entity_poly.entity_id
_entity_poly.type
_entity_poly.pdbx_seq_one_letter_code
_entity_poly.pdbx_strand_id
1 'polypeptide(L)'
;MSKKYRVILNVWLDIEFCAEWEIDFSFKNFDKTVVEPISDVEQAIREMNDFWSESPYDNEPFKEHLEYWLKSATLAIHRIYNNTALWKPEDLTKHLFTNEDGFGIGECGIKLVSYIDEFELAEHMLNIEEV
;
A
#
# COMPACT_ATOMS: atom_id res chain seq x y z
N MET A 1 3.19 17.11 -0.75
CA MET A 1 3.38 17.16 0.71
C MET A 1 3.36 15.71 1.13
N SER A 2 4.48 15.22 1.62
CA SER A 2 4.59 13.83 2.06
C SER A 2 3.96 13.64 3.43
N LYS A 3 3.24 12.54 3.59
CA LYS A 3 2.69 12.05 4.86
C LYS A 3 3.18 10.64 5.12
N LYS A 4 3.37 10.29 6.38
CA LYS A 4 3.75 8.94 6.79
C LYS A 4 2.60 8.24 7.48
N TYR A 5 2.48 6.95 7.19
CA TYR A 5 1.46 6.08 7.74
C TYR A 5 2.14 4.83 8.27
N ARG A 6 1.82 4.47 9.49
CA ARG A 6 2.26 3.22 10.09
C ARG A 6 1.09 2.26 10.16
N VAL A 7 1.25 1.08 9.59
CA VAL A 7 0.30 -0.03 9.68
C VAL A 7 0.86 -1.01 10.70
N ILE A 8 0.12 -1.20 11.78
CA ILE A 8 0.48 -2.07 12.90
C ILE A 8 -0.56 -3.14 13.11
N LEU A 9 -0.16 -4.22 13.77
CA LEU A 9 -1.05 -5.29 14.16
C LEU A 9 -1.81 -4.92 15.44
N ASN A 10 -3.11 -5.18 15.44
CA ASN A 10 -4.02 -4.96 16.55
C ASN A 10 -4.19 -6.23 17.40
N VAL A 11 -3.11 -6.76 17.97
CA VAL A 11 -3.20 -7.81 19.00
C VAL A 11 -2.26 -7.55 20.17
N TRP A 12 -2.65 -8.09 21.32
CA TRP A 12 -1.99 -7.96 22.63
C TRP A 12 -0.75 -8.87 22.79
N LEU A 13 -0.04 -9.17 21.70
CA LEU A 13 1.14 -10.02 21.73
C LEU A 13 2.39 -9.14 21.56
N ASP A 14 3.47 -9.46 22.28
CA ASP A 14 4.81 -8.85 22.14
C ASP A 14 5.48 -9.27 20.82
N ILE A 15 4.75 -9.16 19.70
CA ILE A 15 5.19 -9.56 18.36
C ILE A 15 5.20 -8.30 17.50
N GLU A 16 6.36 -7.98 16.93
CA GLU A 16 6.57 -6.77 16.14
C GLU A 16 6.10 -6.99 14.70
N PHE A 17 4.91 -6.48 14.36
CA PHE A 17 4.54 -6.21 12.97
C PHE A 17 4.46 -4.71 12.75
N CYS A 18 5.17 -4.23 11.73
CA CYS A 18 5.13 -2.82 11.36
C CYS A 18 5.44 -2.65 9.88
N ALA A 19 4.54 -1.99 9.16
CA ALA A 19 4.79 -1.47 7.82
C ALA A 19 4.64 0.06 7.83
N GLU A 20 5.73 0.77 7.50
CA GLU A 20 5.71 2.23 7.39
C GLU A 20 5.67 2.64 5.92
N TRP A 21 4.67 3.43 5.57
CA TRP A 21 4.44 3.98 4.23
C TRP A 21 4.68 5.48 4.23
N GLU A 22 5.33 5.99 3.20
CA GLU A 22 5.41 7.42 2.91
C GLU A 22 4.68 7.70 1.59
N ILE A 23 3.78 8.68 1.60
CA ILE A 23 2.95 9.05 0.46
C ILE A 23 3.12 10.55 0.19
N ASP A 24 3.70 10.91 -0.96
CA ASP A 24 3.78 12.27 -1.46
C ASP A 24 2.58 12.65 -2.32
N PHE A 25 1.54 13.19 -1.69
CA PHE A 25 0.34 13.68 -2.38
C PHE A 25 0.59 14.83 -3.37
N SER A 26 1.79 15.46 -3.38
CA SER A 26 2.15 16.43 -4.42
C SER A 26 2.85 15.84 -5.62
N PHE A 27 3.06 14.52 -5.65
CA PHE A 27 3.65 13.85 -6.79
C PHE A 27 2.79 14.04 -8.05
N LYS A 28 3.45 14.33 -9.18
CA LYS A 28 2.80 14.59 -10.47
C LYS A 28 3.47 13.86 -11.65
N ASN A 29 4.52 13.09 -11.39
CA ASN A 29 5.32 12.44 -12.43
C ASN A 29 4.84 11.01 -12.71
N PHE A 30 3.53 10.82 -12.83
CA PHE A 30 2.95 9.51 -13.17
C PHE A 30 3.39 9.05 -14.55
N ASP A 31 3.57 7.74 -14.71
CA ASP A 31 3.82 7.18 -16.03
C ASP A 31 2.58 7.43 -16.92
N LYS A 32 2.79 8.04 -18.08
CA LYS A 32 1.72 8.41 -19.01
C LYS A 32 1.31 7.26 -19.91
N THR A 33 1.96 6.10 -19.81
CA THR A 33 1.64 4.92 -20.60
C THR A 33 0.56 4.03 -20.00
N VAL A 34 0.01 4.40 -18.83
CA VAL A 34 -1.08 3.66 -18.18
C VAL A 34 -2.39 3.84 -18.98
N VAL A 35 -3.20 2.78 -19.02
CA VAL A 35 -4.44 2.68 -19.83
C VAL A 35 -5.45 3.78 -19.50
N GLU A 36 -5.46 4.25 -18.25
CA GLU A 36 -6.19 5.45 -17.82
C GLU A 36 -5.21 6.53 -17.33
N PRO A 37 -5.41 7.81 -17.72
CA PRO A 37 -4.52 8.88 -17.31
C PRO A 37 -4.72 9.21 -15.83
N ILE A 38 -3.85 8.66 -15.00
CA ILE A 38 -3.77 8.99 -13.57
C ILE A 38 -3.18 10.40 -13.43
N SER A 39 -3.92 11.26 -12.73
CA SER A 39 -3.60 12.68 -12.59
C SER A 39 -2.97 13.04 -11.24
N ASP A 40 -3.21 12.21 -10.21
CA ASP A 40 -2.66 12.35 -8.87
C ASP A 40 -2.68 11.04 -8.07
N VAL A 41 -2.11 11.11 -6.86
CA VAL A 41 -1.92 9.95 -5.98
C VAL A 41 -3.25 9.46 -5.41
N GLU A 42 -4.22 10.34 -5.20
CA GLU A 42 -5.53 9.95 -4.68
C GLU A 42 -6.28 9.10 -5.72
N GLN A 43 -6.23 9.53 -6.99
CA GLN A 43 -6.75 8.74 -8.10
C GLN A 43 -6.01 7.40 -8.20
N ALA A 44 -4.68 7.39 -8.13
CA ALA A 44 -3.90 6.15 -8.15
C ALA A 44 -4.35 5.14 -7.09
N ILE A 45 -4.60 5.61 -5.86
CA ILE A 45 -5.09 4.78 -4.75
C ILE A 45 -6.48 4.22 -5.02
N ARG A 46 -7.38 5.02 -5.62
CA ARG A 46 -8.73 4.57 -5.98
C ARG A 46 -8.70 3.49 -7.06
N GLU A 47 -7.94 3.70 -8.12
CA GLU A 47 -7.76 2.72 -9.20
C GLU A 47 -7.18 1.39 -8.69
N MET A 48 -6.18 1.45 -7.78
CA MET A 48 -5.62 0.23 -7.18
C MET A 48 -6.63 -0.53 -6.33
N ASN A 49 -7.47 0.17 -5.57
CA ASN A 49 -8.52 -0.45 -4.76
C ASN A 49 -9.58 -1.12 -5.65
N ASP A 50 -9.98 -0.46 -6.73
CA ASP A 50 -10.91 -1.04 -7.70
C ASP A 50 -10.34 -2.32 -8.32
N PHE A 51 -9.07 -2.28 -8.76
CA PHE A 51 -8.36 -3.44 -9.30
C PHE A 51 -8.29 -4.63 -8.32
N TRP A 52 -8.06 -4.39 -7.03
CA TRP A 52 -7.90 -5.46 -6.06
C TRP A 52 -9.20 -6.04 -5.51
N SER A 53 -10.25 -5.24 -5.32
CA SER A 53 -11.42 -5.71 -4.57
C SER A 53 -12.73 -4.95 -4.77
N GLU A 54 -12.83 -4.03 -5.74
CA GLU A 54 -14.01 -3.14 -5.94
C GLU A 54 -14.46 -2.43 -4.63
N SER A 55 -13.53 -2.28 -3.68
CA SER A 55 -13.79 -1.79 -2.33
C SER A 55 -12.66 -0.87 -1.87
N PRO A 56 -12.96 0.24 -1.17
CA PRO A 56 -14.29 0.79 -0.89
C PRO A 56 -15.00 1.24 -2.18
N TYR A 57 -16.32 1.41 -2.12
CA TYR A 57 -17.09 1.91 -3.29
C TYR A 57 -16.59 3.30 -3.71
N ASP A 58 -16.64 3.62 -5.00
CA ASP A 58 -16.12 4.89 -5.57
C ASP A 58 -16.59 6.17 -4.87
N ASN A 59 -17.80 6.17 -4.34
CA ASN A 59 -18.40 7.31 -3.66
C ASN A 59 -17.95 7.48 -2.20
N GLU A 60 -17.15 6.56 -1.66
CA GLU A 60 -16.67 6.64 -0.30
C GLU A 60 -15.60 7.76 -0.14
N PRO A 61 -15.50 8.35 1.06
CA PRO A 61 -14.49 9.36 1.36
C PRO A 61 -13.09 8.84 1.05
N PHE A 62 -12.21 9.70 0.54
CA PHE A 62 -10.82 9.30 0.22
C PHE A 62 -10.11 8.65 1.41
N LYS A 63 -10.43 9.07 2.63
CA LYS A 63 -9.90 8.46 3.85
C LYS A 63 -10.15 6.94 3.89
N GLU A 64 -11.34 6.47 3.51
CA GLU A 64 -11.66 5.04 3.49
C GLU A 64 -10.82 4.30 2.44
N HIS A 65 -10.66 4.89 1.25
CA HIS A 65 -9.81 4.32 0.20
C HIS A 65 -8.36 4.24 0.64
N LEU A 66 -7.85 5.28 1.30
CA LEU A 66 -6.48 5.30 1.83
C LEU A 66 -6.29 4.23 2.90
N GLU A 67 -7.23 4.12 3.85
CA GLU A 67 -7.14 3.12 4.91
C GLU A 67 -7.19 1.69 4.36
N TYR A 68 -8.11 1.42 3.44
CA TYR A 68 -8.22 0.13 2.78
C TYR A 68 -6.97 -0.22 1.99
N TRP A 69 -6.48 0.72 1.17
CA TRP A 69 -5.28 0.54 0.36
C TRP A 69 -4.05 0.21 1.23
N LEU A 70 -3.84 0.95 2.32
CA LEU A 70 -2.73 0.72 3.25
C LEU A 70 -2.77 -0.69 3.84
N LYS A 71 -3.94 -1.22 4.21
CA LYS A 71 -4.08 -2.59 4.74
C LYS A 71 -3.84 -3.64 3.65
N SER A 72 -4.46 -3.46 2.49
CA SER A 72 -4.35 -4.40 1.35
C SER A 72 -2.92 -4.48 0.82
N ALA A 73 -2.27 -3.34 0.59
CA ALA A 73 -0.87 -3.26 0.18
C ALA A 73 0.05 -3.93 1.21
N THR A 74 -0.19 -3.67 2.50
CA THR A 74 0.57 -4.28 3.59
C THR A 74 0.43 -5.81 3.62
N LEU A 75 -0.78 -6.34 3.42
CA LEU A 75 -1.00 -7.79 3.32
C LEU A 75 -0.36 -8.42 2.08
N ALA A 76 -0.40 -7.73 0.95
CA ALA A 76 0.25 -8.19 -0.26
C ALA A 76 1.77 -8.28 -0.06
N ILE A 77 2.39 -7.25 0.54
CA ILE A 77 3.81 -7.27 0.92
C ILE A 77 4.12 -8.43 1.86
N HIS A 78 3.28 -8.66 2.87
CA HIS A 78 3.43 -9.78 3.81
C HIS A 78 3.49 -11.13 3.11
N ARG A 79 2.55 -11.38 2.20
CA ARG A 79 2.53 -12.62 1.41
C ARG A 79 3.76 -12.77 0.53
N ILE A 80 4.25 -11.68 -0.05
CA ILE A 80 5.49 -11.69 -0.86
C ILE A 80 6.70 -11.96 0.03
N TYR A 81 6.84 -11.22 1.14
CA TYR A 81 7.98 -11.32 2.05
C TYR A 81 8.14 -12.73 2.63
N ASN A 82 7.04 -13.36 3.06
CA ASN A 82 7.06 -14.75 3.52
C ASN A 82 7.54 -15.76 2.46
N ASN A 83 7.36 -15.44 1.18
CA ASN A 83 7.85 -16.26 0.07
C ASN A 83 9.26 -15.87 -0.41
N THR A 84 9.80 -14.71 0.02
CA THR A 84 10.98 -14.07 -0.60
C THR A 84 11.94 -13.39 0.38
N ALA A 85 11.90 -13.74 1.68
CA ALA A 85 12.48 -13.13 2.90
C ALA A 85 13.86 -12.42 2.88
N LEU A 86 14.57 -12.35 1.74
CA LEU A 86 15.80 -11.61 1.50
C LEU A 86 15.59 -10.27 0.76
N TRP A 87 14.35 -9.86 0.48
CA TRP A 87 14.07 -8.67 -0.34
C TRP A 87 14.05 -7.38 0.48
N LYS A 88 14.54 -6.29 -0.12
CA LYS A 88 14.51 -4.96 0.50
C LYS A 88 13.14 -4.30 0.31
N PRO A 89 12.78 -3.31 1.14
CA PRO A 89 11.52 -2.55 0.98
C PRO A 89 11.30 -2.01 -0.43
N GLU A 90 12.35 -1.54 -1.11
CA GLU A 90 12.25 -1.05 -2.49
C GLU A 90 11.89 -2.14 -3.50
N ASP A 91 12.37 -3.37 -3.29
CA ASP A 91 12.06 -4.50 -4.16
C ASP A 91 10.63 -4.97 -3.93
N LEU A 92 10.20 -5.05 -2.67
CA LEU A 92 8.82 -5.38 -2.29
C LEU A 92 7.82 -4.35 -2.84
N THR A 93 8.16 -3.06 -2.73
CA THR A 93 7.35 -1.95 -3.27
C THR A 93 7.22 -2.03 -4.79
N LYS A 94 8.31 -2.35 -5.51
CA LYS A 94 8.25 -2.51 -6.98
C LYS A 94 7.32 -3.63 -7.39
N HIS A 95 7.29 -4.72 -6.63
CA HIS A 95 6.40 -5.85 -6.91
C HIS A 95 4.92 -5.47 -6.79
N LEU A 96 4.56 -4.63 -5.81
CA LEU A 96 3.20 -4.11 -5.72
C LEU A 96 2.76 -3.33 -6.94
N PHE A 97 3.65 -2.60 -7.61
CA PHE A 97 3.28 -1.76 -8.76
C PHE A 97 3.47 -2.45 -10.11
N THR A 98 3.44 -3.79 -10.14
CA THR A 98 3.48 -4.58 -11.37
C THR A 98 2.08 -4.78 -11.95
N ASN A 99 2.01 -5.01 -13.27
CA ASN A 99 0.75 -5.35 -13.95
C ASN A 99 0.09 -6.64 -13.42
N GLU A 100 0.85 -7.52 -12.77
CA GLU A 100 0.35 -8.82 -12.30
C GLU A 100 -0.25 -8.71 -10.89
N ASP A 101 0.45 -8.04 -9.96
CA ASP A 101 0.11 -8.08 -8.53
C ASP A 101 -0.51 -6.80 -7.98
N GLY A 102 -0.39 -5.65 -8.65
CA GLY A 102 -0.99 -4.44 -8.09
C GLY A 102 -1.03 -3.23 -8.98
N PHE A 103 -1.38 -3.47 -10.24
CA PHE A 103 -1.72 -2.45 -11.22
C PHE A 103 -0.48 -1.61 -11.64
N GLY A 104 -0.26 -1.52 -12.95
CA GLY A 104 0.97 -0.96 -13.52
C GLY A 104 1.11 0.56 -13.46
N ILE A 105 0.90 1.19 -12.30
CA ILE A 105 0.99 2.65 -12.14
C ILE A 105 2.44 3.15 -12.22
N GLY A 106 3.44 2.27 -12.00
CA GLY A 106 4.83 2.70 -11.89
C GLY A 106 5.06 3.56 -10.64
N GLU A 107 6.03 4.47 -10.67
CA GLU A 107 6.31 5.37 -9.53
C GLU A 107 5.17 6.39 -9.38
N CYS A 108 4.47 6.33 -8.24
CA CYS A 108 3.27 7.13 -7.96
C CYS A 108 3.37 7.96 -6.68
N GLY A 109 4.58 8.26 -6.22
CA GLY A 109 4.80 9.01 -4.98
C GLY A 109 4.50 8.21 -3.71
N ILE A 110 4.35 6.88 -3.79
CA ILE A 110 4.11 5.98 -2.66
C ILE A 110 5.36 5.11 -2.44
N LYS A 111 5.81 4.98 -1.19
CA LYS A 111 6.99 4.20 -0.81
C LYS A 111 6.78 3.42 0.48
N LEU A 112 7.19 2.14 0.51
CA LEU A 112 7.43 1.41 1.75
C LEU A 112 8.78 1.84 2.34
N VAL A 113 8.76 2.44 3.53
CA VAL A 113 9.93 2.95 4.24
C VAL A 113 10.57 1.87 5.10
N SER A 114 9.75 1.07 5.78
CA SER A 114 10.20 0.00 6.67
C SER A 114 9.17 -1.13 6.71
N TYR A 115 9.65 -2.35 6.92
CA TYR A 115 8.83 -3.55 7.05
C TYR A 115 9.47 -4.54 8.03
N ILE A 116 8.71 -4.97 9.04
CA ILE A 116 9.11 -5.96 10.06
C ILE A 116 7.96 -6.95 10.22
N ASP A 117 8.28 -8.25 10.18
CA ASP A 117 7.29 -9.32 10.14
C ASP A 117 7.83 -10.66 10.67
N GLU A 118 7.06 -11.31 11.54
CA GLU A 118 7.41 -12.57 12.21
C GLU A 118 6.26 -13.61 12.26
N PHE A 119 5.12 -13.44 11.55
CA PHE A 119 3.93 -14.34 11.66
C PHE A 119 2.83 -14.08 10.58
N GLU A 120 1.76 -14.88 10.51
CA GLU A 120 0.65 -14.74 9.53
C GLU A 120 -0.34 -13.57 9.79
N LEU A 121 -0.70 -12.80 8.74
CA LEU A 121 -1.58 -11.61 8.82
C LEU A 121 -2.96 -11.74 8.14
N ALA A 122 -3.95 -11.01 8.67
CA ALA A 122 -5.26 -10.76 8.04
C ALA A 122 -5.71 -9.28 8.18
N GLU A 123 -6.51 -8.78 7.23
CA GLU A 123 -6.85 -7.34 7.09
C GLU A 123 -7.51 -6.73 8.33
N HIS A 124 -8.46 -7.47 8.91
CA HIS A 124 -9.19 -7.04 10.10
C HIS A 124 -8.31 -6.94 11.36
N MET A 125 -7.08 -7.46 11.31
CA MET A 125 -6.10 -7.37 12.40
C MET A 125 -5.21 -6.14 12.28
N LEU A 126 -5.36 -5.30 11.25
CA LEU A 126 -4.46 -4.17 11.00
C LEU A 126 -5.08 -2.82 11.41
N ASN A 127 -4.30 -2.00 12.12
CA ASN A 127 -4.60 -0.62 12.48
C ASN A 127 -3.65 0.34 11.73
N ILE A 128 -4.09 1.59 11.55
CA ILE A 128 -3.34 2.63 10.83
C ILE A 128 -3.18 3.86 11.72
N GLU A 129 -1.96 4.40 11.77
CA GLU A 129 -1.60 5.63 12.47
C GLU A 129 -0.93 6.61 11.48
N GLU A 130 -1.37 7.87 11.42
CA GLU A 130 -0.62 8.94 10.72
C GLU A 130 0.52 9.42 11.64
N VAL A 131 1.75 9.49 11.10
CA VAL A 131 3.00 9.75 11.87
C VAL A 131 3.72 11.00 11.40
#